data_AF-A0A3M2AZC9-F1
#
_entry.id   AF-A0A3M2AZC9-F1
#
_cell.length_a   1.000
_cell.length_b   1.000
_cell.length_c   1.000
_cell.angle_alpha   90.00
_cell.angle_beta   90.00
_cell.angle_gamma   90.00
#
_symmetry.space_group_name_H-M   'P 1'
#
loop_
_entity.id
_entity.type
_entity.pdbx_description
1 polymer ?
#
loop_
_entity_poly.entity_id
_entity_poly.type
_entity_poly.pdbx_seq_one_letter_code
_entity_poly.pdbx_strand_id
1 'polypeptide(L)'
;MSAEPRLYGVLAEFEDVDSLVAAARKVREAGYTRFDAHTPFPVHGLDDAMGVQPTILPWIVLLCGLIGLGGGFLLQWWTNAVDYPFVISGKPLFGLPGAVPVAYELTILLASFGAFFGMLALNGLPKWYHPLFRVARFSRATSDRFYLVIQGSDPFFSPATPEWLASLGASAVETVPEPDEPDTPPRWFKGLTWIVTSLALLPPAMIAKARFSEMQHPRVHLVKNMDFQKKFKAQQASPLFADGRAMRPDPAGTVARGDLDPTSTLATGRNPDGSYATAYPLAVDQALIERGRERFAIYCATCHGLDGRGDSMVARRALLRQGQQGTNWVPPADLTGEAVAAQPPGRIFETISRGRNTMPGYSQQIRPRDRWAIALYLEALRQAQAGLDAPGDKDNQEEAGR
;
A
#
# COMPACT_ATOMS: atom_id res chain seq x y z
N MET A 1 32.37 60.05 -27.16
CA MET A 1 31.87 60.22 -25.78
C MET A 1 31.16 58.94 -25.41
N SER A 2 31.85 58.01 -24.76
CA SER A 2 31.24 56.81 -24.19
C SER A 2 30.27 57.27 -23.10
N ALA A 3 28.99 56.91 -23.24
CA ALA A 3 27.97 57.20 -22.23
C ALA A 3 28.43 56.65 -20.87
N GLU A 4 28.21 57.40 -19.80
CA GLU A 4 28.49 56.89 -18.44
C GLU A 4 27.71 55.59 -18.24
N PRO A 5 28.36 54.53 -17.73
CA PRO A 5 27.69 53.26 -17.50
C PRO A 5 26.54 53.49 -16.52
N ARG A 6 25.35 53.01 -16.89
CA ARG A 6 24.18 53.07 -16.00
C ARG A 6 24.52 52.31 -14.71
N LEU A 7 24.00 52.77 -13.58
CA LEU A 7 24.27 52.16 -12.28
C LEU A 7 23.16 51.16 -11.94
N TYR A 8 23.51 49.89 -11.69
CA TYR A 8 22.57 48.90 -11.18
C TYR A 8 22.19 49.21 -9.73
N GLY A 9 23.18 49.54 -8.90
CA GLY A 9 22.97 49.91 -7.50
C GLY A 9 24.25 49.99 -6.70
N VAL A 10 24.10 50.00 -5.38
CA VAL A 10 25.20 50.02 -4.42
C VAL A 10 25.08 48.78 -3.54
N LEU A 11 26.18 48.04 -3.40
CA LEU A 11 26.29 46.84 -2.59
C LEU A 11 27.08 47.14 -1.31
N ALA A 12 26.54 46.78 -0.15
CA ALA A 12 27.23 46.85 1.13
C ALA A 12 27.45 45.45 1.71
N GLU A 13 28.66 45.19 2.19
CA GLU A 13 29.09 43.94 2.85
C GLU A 13 29.03 44.09 4.38
N PHE A 14 28.40 43.14 5.06
CA PHE A 14 28.31 43.05 6.52
C PHE A 14 28.95 41.75 7.02
N GLU A 15 29.56 41.80 8.21
CA GLU A 15 30.25 40.65 8.80
C GLU A 15 29.32 39.75 9.62
N ASP A 16 28.22 40.31 10.14
CA ASP A 16 27.30 39.64 11.04
C ASP A 16 25.83 39.92 10.69
N VAL A 17 24.95 39.08 11.22
CA VAL A 17 23.51 39.12 10.95
C VAL A 17 22.85 40.35 11.58
N ASP A 18 23.28 40.74 12.78
CA ASP A 18 22.64 41.81 13.55
C ASP A 18 22.83 43.17 12.88
N SER A 19 24.04 43.42 12.36
CA SER A 19 24.37 44.62 11.60
C SER A 19 23.59 44.69 10.29
N LEU A 20 23.44 43.58 9.55
CA LEU A 20 22.58 43.52 8.36
C LEU A 20 21.12 43.86 8.70
N VAL A 21 20.55 43.23 9.73
CA VAL A 21 19.13 43.44 10.11
C VAL A 21 18.91 44.88 10.58
N ALA A 22 19.83 45.45 11.35
CA ALA A 22 19.78 46.84 11.77
C ALA A 22 19.90 47.81 10.57
N ALA A 23 20.79 47.50 9.61
CA ALA A 23 20.92 48.28 8.39
C ALA A 23 19.66 48.21 7.53
N ALA A 24 19.11 47.01 7.29
CA ALA A 24 17.87 46.81 6.53
C ALA A 24 16.70 47.60 7.11
N ARG A 25 16.56 47.62 8.45
CA ARG A 25 15.54 48.42 9.14
C ARG A 25 15.72 49.92 8.86
N LYS A 26 16.95 50.43 8.98
CA LYS A 26 17.27 51.85 8.70
C LYS A 26 17.07 52.21 7.23
N VAL A 27 17.39 51.31 6.30
CA VAL A 27 17.14 51.47 4.86
C VAL A 27 15.66 51.62 4.57
N ARG A 28 14.83 50.74 5.15
CA ARG A 28 13.38 50.88 5.05
C ARG A 28 12.86 52.17 5.70
N GLU A 29 13.31 52.50 6.92
CA GLU A 29 12.91 53.71 7.64
C GLU A 29 13.30 55.01 6.90
N ALA A 30 14.39 54.97 6.14
CA ALA A 30 14.82 56.07 5.26
C ALA A 30 13.98 56.19 3.98
N GLY A 31 13.03 55.28 3.73
CA GLY A 31 12.08 55.35 2.62
C GLY A 31 12.50 54.62 1.35
N TYR A 32 13.64 53.91 1.35
CA TYR A 32 14.04 53.09 0.20
C TYR A 32 13.07 51.92 0.01
N THR A 33 12.69 51.65 -1.24
CA THR A 33 11.67 50.65 -1.61
C THR A 33 12.21 49.55 -2.52
N ARG A 34 13.30 49.81 -3.25
CA ARG A 34 13.97 48.90 -4.19
C ARG A 34 15.34 48.52 -3.66
N PHE A 35 15.33 47.77 -2.58
CA PHE A 35 16.53 47.19 -1.99
C PHE A 35 16.30 45.72 -1.68
N ASP A 36 17.39 44.96 -1.62
CA ASP A 36 17.35 43.51 -1.36
C ASP A 36 18.48 43.13 -0.40
N ALA A 37 18.33 41.99 0.27
CA ALA A 37 19.35 41.44 1.16
C ALA A 37 19.74 40.03 0.71
N HIS A 38 21.03 39.75 0.65
CA HIS A 38 21.55 38.45 0.27
C HIS A 38 22.31 37.83 1.43
N THR A 39 21.83 36.66 1.87
CA THR A 39 22.36 35.93 3.01
C THR A 39 22.62 34.47 2.64
N PRO A 40 23.64 33.82 3.25
CA PRO A 40 23.96 32.41 2.95
C PRO A 40 22.92 31.43 3.51
N PHE A 41 22.11 31.89 4.47
CA PHE A 41 21.04 31.12 5.11
C PHE A 41 19.86 32.05 5.47
N PRO A 42 18.66 31.50 5.73
CA PRO A 42 17.51 32.29 6.16
C PRO A 42 17.74 32.99 7.51
N VAL A 43 17.64 34.31 7.54
CA VAL A 43 17.78 35.12 8.76
C VAL A 43 16.41 35.44 9.34
N HIS A 44 16.16 35.02 10.58
CA HIS A 44 14.91 35.34 11.27
C HIS A 44 14.77 36.86 11.52
N GLY A 45 13.61 37.42 11.18
CA GLY A 45 13.32 38.84 11.37
C GLY A 45 13.88 39.78 10.29
N LEU A 46 14.60 39.27 9.30
CA LEU A 46 15.07 40.08 8.17
C LEU A 46 13.91 40.55 7.30
N ASP A 47 12.94 39.68 7.00
CA ASP A 47 11.73 40.02 6.25
C ASP A 47 10.95 41.16 6.93
N ASP A 48 10.81 41.09 8.27
CA ASP A 48 10.17 42.11 9.09
C ASP A 48 10.99 43.40 9.17
N ALA A 49 12.32 43.34 9.08
CA ALA A 49 13.18 44.52 9.01
C ALA A 49 13.10 45.20 7.64
N MET A 50 13.02 44.40 6.57
CA MET A 50 12.84 44.85 5.19
C MET A 50 11.41 45.31 4.89
N GLY A 51 10.42 44.86 5.67
CA GLY A 51 9.00 45.16 5.44
C GLY A 51 8.39 44.36 4.29
N VAL A 52 8.90 43.15 4.05
CA VAL A 52 8.42 42.25 3.00
C VAL A 52 6.98 41.84 3.30
N GLN A 53 6.12 41.90 2.28
CA GLN A 53 4.73 41.48 2.40
C GLN A 53 4.59 39.96 2.23
N PRO A 54 3.56 39.33 2.84
CA PRO A 54 3.29 37.93 2.61
C PRO A 54 3.15 37.58 1.12
N THR A 55 3.83 36.53 0.69
CA THR A 55 3.78 36.07 -0.69
C THR A 55 2.41 35.51 -1.08
N ILE A 56 2.01 35.67 -2.35
CA ILE A 56 0.79 35.08 -2.91
C ILE A 56 0.92 33.58 -3.21
N LEU A 57 2.14 33.02 -3.08
CA LEU A 57 2.43 31.62 -3.41
C LEU A 57 1.48 30.60 -2.74
N PRO A 58 1.10 30.71 -1.45
CA PRO A 58 0.17 29.77 -0.82
C PRO A 58 -1.19 29.71 -1.53
N TRP A 59 -1.68 30.84 -2.06
CA TRP A 59 -2.93 30.88 -2.81
C TRP A 59 -2.84 30.19 -4.16
N ILE A 60 -1.69 30.33 -4.84
CA ILE A 60 -1.40 29.59 -6.08
C ILE A 60 -1.39 28.08 -5.79
N VAL A 61 -0.69 27.67 -4.73
CA VAL A 61 -0.62 26.26 -4.30
C VAL A 61 -2.01 25.70 -3.98
N LEU A 62 -2.82 26.45 -3.23
CA LEU A 62 -4.19 26.06 -2.91
C LEU A 62 -5.04 25.88 -4.17
N LEU A 63 -4.98 26.83 -5.11
CA LEU A 63 -5.71 26.75 -6.37
C LEU A 63 -5.29 25.52 -7.19
N CYS A 64 -3.98 25.28 -7.33
CA CYS A 64 -3.47 24.11 -8.05
C CYS A 64 -3.90 22.80 -7.38
N GLY A 65 -3.89 22.75 -6.04
CA GLY A 65 -4.39 21.60 -5.28
C GLY A 65 -5.88 21.35 -5.52
N LEU A 66 -6.71 22.39 -5.48
CA LEU A 66 -8.16 22.28 -5.75
C LEU A 66 -8.45 21.82 -7.18
N ILE A 67 -7.67 22.30 -8.16
CA ILE A 67 -7.74 21.82 -9.54
C ILE A 67 -7.35 20.33 -9.62
N GLY A 68 -6.33 19.90 -8.87
CA GLY A 68 -5.91 18.50 -8.81
C GLY A 68 -6.98 17.59 -8.20
N LEU A 69 -7.60 18.03 -7.11
CA LEU A 69 -8.67 17.31 -6.43
C LEU A 69 -9.90 17.16 -7.33
N GLY A 70 -10.38 18.29 -7.88
CA GLY A 70 -11.54 18.33 -8.76
C GLY A 70 -11.28 17.56 -10.07
N GLY A 71 -10.12 17.76 -10.67
CA GLY A 71 -9.69 17.06 -11.88
C GLY A 71 -9.56 15.55 -11.67
N GLY A 72 -9.04 15.10 -10.53
CA GLY A 72 -8.92 13.68 -10.20
C GLY A 72 -10.27 12.99 -10.03
N PHE A 73 -11.24 13.63 -9.37
CA PHE A 73 -12.60 13.09 -9.31
C PHE A 73 -13.30 13.14 -10.67
N LEU A 74 -13.19 14.26 -11.38
CA LEU A 74 -13.81 14.44 -12.70
C LEU A 74 -13.31 13.40 -13.71
N LEU A 75 -12.00 13.19 -13.77
CA LEU A 75 -11.37 12.21 -14.66
C LEU A 75 -11.92 10.80 -14.39
N GLN A 76 -11.89 10.38 -13.12
CA GLN A 76 -12.32 9.03 -12.74
C GLN A 76 -13.83 8.82 -12.92
N TRP A 77 -14.64 9.84 -12.62
CA TRP A 77 -16.08 9.78 -12.89
C TRP A 77 -16.35 9.70 -14.39
N TRP A 78 -15.71 10.54 -15.19
CA TRP A 78 -15.86 10.55 -16.64
C TRP A 78 -15.51 9.18 -17.24
N THR A 79 -14.33 8.65 -16.93
CA THR A 79 -13.85 7.40 -17.54
C THR A 79 -14.68 6.20 -17.11
N ASN A 80 -15.10 6.11 -15.84
CA ASN A 80 -15.80 4.92 -15.33
C ASN A 80 -17.33 4.98 -15.47
N ALA A 81 -17.94 6.17 -15.50
CA ALA A 81 -19.40 6.32 -15.51
C ALA A 81 -19.96 6.86 -16.84
N VAL A 82 -19.14 7.54 -17.66
CA VAL A 82 -19.61 8.19 -18.90
C VAL A 82 -18.99 7.57 -20.15
N ASP A 83 -17.66 7.59 -20.27
CA ASP A 83 -16.95 7.21 -21.50
C ASP A 83 -16.98 5.69 -21.75
N TYR A 84 -16.57 4.91 -20.76
CA TYR A 84 -16.55 3.44 -20.88
C TYR A 84 -17.04 2.76 -19.60
N PRO A 85 -18.37 2.70 -19.39
CA PRO A 85 -18.94 2.12 -18.18
C PRO A 85 -18.68 0.61 -18.11
N PHE A 86 -17.88 0.20 -17.12
CA PHE A 86 -17.47 -1.19 -16.94
C PHE A 86 -17.69 -1.66 -15.49
N VAL A 87 -18.57 -2.64 -15.31
CA VAL A 87 -18.91 -3.19 -13.99
C VAL A 87 -17.84 -4.20 -13.55
N ILE A 88 -16.93 -3.75 -12.68
CA ILE A 88 -15.88 -4.60 -12.11
C ILE A 88 -16.33 -5.13 -10.75
N SER A 89 -16.42 -6.45 -10.61
CA SER A 89 -16.72 -7.12 -9.32
C SER A 89 -18.05 -6.67 -8.70
N GLY A 90 -19.03 -6.25 -9.51
CA GLY A 90 -20.36 -5.80 -9.05
C GLY A 90 -20.37 -4.44 -8.34
N LYS A 91 -19.29 -3.65 -8.41
CA LYS A 91 -19.20 -2.32 -7.81
C LYS A 91 -19.99 -1.29 -8.63
N PRO A 92 -20.46 -0.19 -8.01
CA PRO A 92 -21.07 0.92 -8.75
C PRO A 92 -20.06 1.52 -9.75
N LEU A 93 -20.56 2.09 -10.85
CA LEU A 93 -19.74 2.68 -11.91
C LEU A 93 -18.82 3.80 -11.39
N PHE A 94 -19.24 4.53 -10.36
CA PHE A 94 -18.36 5.45 -9.64
C PHE A 94 -18.41 5.13 -8.14
N GLY A 95 -17.28 4.67 -7.60
CA GLY A 95 -17.12 4.36 -6.18
C GLY A 95 -16.19 5.36 -5.51
N LEU A 96 -16.74 6.25 -4.68
CA LEU A 96 -15.97 7.29 -3.99
C LEU A 96 -14.76 6.74 -3.20
N PRO A 97 -14.86 5.66 -2.41
CA PRO A 97 -13.70 5.12 -1.68
C PRO A 97 -12.54 4.71 -2.58
N GLY A 98 -12.83 4.22 -3.79
CA GLY A 98 -11.81 3.85 -4.77
C GLY A 98 -11.19 5.05 -5.48
N ALA A 99 -11.94 6.16 -5.60
CA ALA A 99 -11.50 7.36 -6.29
C ALA A 99 -10.61 8.28 -5.43
N VAL A 100 -10.75 8.22 -4.10
CA VAL A 100 -10.03 9.08 -3.15
C VAL A 100 -8.51 9.01 -3.29
N PRO A 101 -7.86 7.81 -3.34
CA PRO A 101 -6.39 7.76 -3.43
C PRO A 101 -5.86 8.49 -4.67
N VAL A 102 -6.48 8.29 -5.83
CA VAL A 102 -6.05 8.94 -7.09
C VAL A 102 -6.26 10.45 -7.04
N ALA A 103 -7.41 10.92 -6.53
CA ALA A 103 -7.69 12.34 -6.40
C ALA A 103 -6.75 13.02 -5.38
N TYR A 104 -6.40 12.32 -4.30
CA TYR A 104 -5.42 12.77 -3.31
C TYR A 104 -4.02 12.94 -3.90
N GLU A 105 -3.53 11.95 -4.64
CA GLU A 105 -2.22 12.03 -5.31
C GLU A 105 -2.17 13.17 -6.35
N LEU A 106 -3.25 13.35 -7.13
CA LEU A 106 -3.35 14.47 -8.09
C LEU A 106 -3.37 15.83 -7.38
N THR A 107 -3.99 15.92 -6.21
CA THR A 107 -3.98 17.13 -5.37
C THR A 107 -2.56 17.49 -4.97
N ILE A 108 -1.80 16.52 -4.43
CA ILE A 108 -0.41 16.72 -4.01
C ILE A 108 0.48 17.07 -5.20
N LEU A 109 0.33 16.35 -6.31
CA LEU A 109 1.14 16.57 -7.52
C LEU A 109 0.96 17.99 -8.05
N LEU A 110 -0.28 18.44 -8.26
CA LEU A 110 -0.53 19.78 -8.80
C LEU A 110 -0.20 20.88 -7.79
N ALA A 111 -0.46 20.69 -6.50
CA ALA A 111 -0.02 21.62 -5.46
C ALA A 111 1.51 21.77 -5.43
N SER A 112 2.25 20.66 -5.55
CA SER A 112 3.73 20.66 -5.59
C SER A 112 4.26 21.37 -6.84
N PHE A 113 3.64 21.17 -8.00
CA PHE A 113 3.98 21.92 -9.21
C PHE A 113 3.67 23.42 -9.05
N GLY A 114 2.52 23.77 -8.48
CA GLY A 114 2.18 25.16 -8.15
C GLY A 114 3.21 25.79 -7.21
N ALA A 115 3.67 25.05 -6.20
CA ALA A 115 4.69 25.54 -5.26
C ALA A 115 6.03 25.75 -5.94
N PHE A 116 6.52 24.73 -6.67
CA PHE A 116 7.82 24.76 -7.32
C PHE A 116 7.89 25.81 -8.43
N PHE A 117 6.99 25.73 -9.42
CA PHE A 117 6.99 26.66 -10.54
C PHE A 117 6.50 28.06 -10.14
N GLY A 118 5.58 28.16 -9.18
CA GLY A 118 5.14 29.44 -8.62
C GLY A 118 6.27 30.16 -7.89
N MET A 119 7.04 29.45 -7.06
CA MET A 119 8.21 30.02 -6.38
C MET A 119 9.25 30.50 -7.39
N LEU A 120 9.56 29.71 -8.42
CA LEU A 120 10.50 30.13 -9.46
C LEU A 120 9.99 31.39 -10.19
N ALA A 121 8.74 31.38 -10.64
CA ALA A 121 8.17 32.51 -11.39
C ALA A 121 8.10 33.80 -10.57
N LEU A 122 7.69 33.73 -9.30
CA LEU A 122 7.60 34.90 -8.42
C LEU A 122 8.97 35.49 -8.08
N ASN A 123 10.02 34.66 -8.05
CA ASN A 123 11.41 35.11 -7.89
C ASN A 123 12.06 35.53 -9.22
N GLY A 124 11.33 35.51 -10.34
CA GLY A 124 11.87 35.84 -11.66
C GLY A 124 12.90 34.83 -12.17
N LEU A 125 12.81 33.57 -11.74
CA LEU A 125 13.69 32.48 -12.15
C LEU A 125 13.08 31.66 -13.30
N PRO A 126 13.93 31.08 -14.17
CA PRO A 126 15.38 31.15 -14.18
C PRO A 126 15.91 32.50 -14.69
N LYS A 127 16.80 33.11 -13.92
CA LYS A 127 17.55 34.32 -14.30
C LYS A 127 18.97 33.91 -14.65
N TRP A 128 19.38 34.13 -15.90
CA TRP A 128 20.67 33.64 -16.40
C TRP A 128 21.84 34.46 -15.92
N TYR A 129 21.57 35.75 -15.68
CA TYR A 129 22.58 36.71 -15.32
C TYR A 129 22.06 37.66 -14.25
N HIS A 130 22.87 37.93 -13.23
CA HIS A 130 22.61 38.95 -12.22
C HIS A 130 23.82 39.87 -12.08
N PRO A 131 23.67 41.21 -12.10
CA PRO A 131 24.80 42.15 -12.03
C PRO A 131 25.74 41.93 -10.84
N LEU A 132 25.17 41.54 -9.70
CA LEU A 132 25.93 41.26 -8.46
C LEU A 132 26.97 40.14 -8.61
N PHE A 133 26.78 39.18 -9.52
CA PHE A 133 27.75 38.09 -9.72
C PHE A 133 29.07 38.55 -10.35
N ARG A 134 29.16 39.79 -10.87
CA ARG A 134 30.42 40.38 -11.33
C ARG A 134 31.26 40.98 -10.21
N VAL A 135 30.66 41.24 -9.06
CA VAL A 135 31.35 41.84 -7.91
C VAL A 135 32.15 40.74 -7.21
N ALA A 136 33.47 40.88 -7.15
CA ALA A 136 34.35 39.85 -6.60
C ALA A 136 34.00 39.51 -5.14
N ARG A 137 33.63 40.51 -4.34
CA ARG A 137 33.20 40.32 -2.95
C ARG A 137 31.94 39.48 -2.84
N PHE A 138 30.97 39.67 -3.74
CA PHE A 138 29.69 38.98 -3.70
C PHE A 138 29.80 37.45 -3.87
N SER A 139 30.95 36.94 -4.33
CA SER A 139 31.25 35.50 -4.33
C SER A 139 31.13 34.84 -2.94
N ARG A 140 31.23 35.62 -1.85
CA ARG A 140 31.08 35.14 -0.47
C ARG A 140 29.64 35.15 0.06
N ALA A 141 28.67 35.64 -0.70
CA ALA A 141 27.26 35.76 -0.29
C ALA A 141 26.60 34.42 0.09
N THR A 142 27.12 33.31 -0.44
CA THR A 142 26.64 31.96 -0.12
C THR A 142 27.53 31.22 0.89
N SER A 143 28.61 31.86 1.36
CA SER A 143 29.59 31.24 2.27
C SER A 143 29.49 31.81 3.68
N ASP A 144 29.85 33.08 3.86
CA ASP A 144 30.11 33.63 5.19
C ASP A 144 29.89 35.14 5.30
N ARG A 145 29.42 35.81 4.25
CA ARG A 145 29.17 37.26 4.24
C ARG A 145 27.72 37.59 3.93
N PHE A 146 27.29 38.72 4.47
CA PHE A 146 25.93 39.24 4.34
C PHE A 146 25.95 40.50 3.49
N TYR A 147 24.97 40.67 2.60
CA TYR A 147 24.95 41.81 1.70
C TYR A 147 23.61 42.51 1.71
N LEU A 148 23.64 43.83 1.58
CA LEU A 148 22.48 44.66 1.29
C LEU A 148 22.73 45.45 0.02
N VAL A 149 21.79 45.39 -0.92
CA VAL A 149 21.86 46.12 -2.19
C VAL A 149 20.75 47.15 -2.27
N ILE A 150 21.07 48.40 -2.57
CA ILE A 150 20.10 49.43 -2.92
C ILE A 150 20.20 49.65 -4.43
N GLN A 151 19.09 49.46 -5.15
CA GLN A 151 19.07 49.63 -6.60
C GLN A 151 19.17 51.11 -6.98
N GLY A 152 19.93 51.41 -8.03
CA GLY A 152 20.05 52.76 -8.59
C GLY A 152 18.74 53.31 -9.18
N SER A 153 17.77 52.43 -9.40
CA SER A 153 16.42 52.79 -9.86
C SER A 153 15.45 53.19 -8.73
N ASP A 154 15.89 53.14 -7.47
CA ASP A 154 15.06 53.55 -6.33
C ASP A 154 14.77 55.07 -6.35
N PRO A 155 13.55 55.52 -6.04
CA PRO A 155 13.21 56.96 -6.02
C PRO A 155 14.04 57.81 -5.04
N PHE A 156 14.55 57.23 -3.96
CA PHE A 156 15.39 57.90 -2.96
C PHE A 156 16.89 57.71 -3.20
N PHE A 157 17.28 57.04 -4.28
CA PHE A 157 18.68 56.85 -4.63
C PHE A 157 19.36 58.18 -4.97
N SER A 158 20.53 58.43 -4.39
CA SER A 158 21.32 59.64 -4.62
C SER A 158 22.82 59.32 -4.70
N PRO A 159 23.66 60.22 -5.23
CA PRO A 159 25.12 60.05 -5.21
C PRO A 159 25.72 59.92 -3.80
N ALA A 160 25.01 60.35 -2.76
CA ALA A 160 25.40 60.21 -1.35
C ALA A 160 25.00 58.86 -0.72
N THR A 161 24.19 58.04 -1.42
CA THR A 161 23.73 56.74 -0.92
C THR A 161 24.88 55.78 -0.55
N PRO A 162 26.02 55.69 -1.29
CA PRO A 162 27.15 54.85 -0.89
C PRO A 162 27.77 55.26 0.45
N GLU A 163 28.01 56.56 0.66
CA GLU A 163 28.59 57.08 1.90
C GLU A 163 27.64 56.89 3.08
N TRP A 164 26.35 57.14 2.86
CA TRP A 164 25.33 56.89 3.86
C TRP A 164 25.23 55.41 4.22
N LEU A 165 25.27 54.52 3.23
CA LEU A 165 25.21 53.07 3.45
C LEU A 165 26.45 52.57 4.22
N ALA A 166 27.63 53.15 3.95
CA ALA A 166 28.85 52.87 4.71
C ALA A 166 28.70 53.25 6.20
N SER A 167 27.99 54.36 6.49
CA SER A 167 27.72 54.80 7.87
C SER A 167 26.86 53.83 8.69
N LEU A 168 26.20 52.85 8.05
CA LEU A 168 25.37 51.85 8.71
C LEU A 168 26.14 50.64 9.25
N GLY A 169 27.48 50.69 9.23
CA GLY A 169 28.34 49.61 9.73
C GLY A 169 28.75 48.59 8.67
N ALA A 170 28.70 48.97 7.39
CA ALA A 170 29.19 48.12 6.31
C ALA A 170 30.72 48.02 6.36
N SER A 171 31.23 46.80 6.25
CA SER A 171 32.67 46.51 6.16
C SER A 171 33.28 46.94 4.82
N ALA A 172 32.47 46.95 3.75
CA ALA A 172 32.82 47.47 2.44
C ALA A 172 31.56 47.94 1.71
N VAL A 173 31.69 48.96 0.87
CA VAL A 173 30.63 49.45 -0.01
C VAL A 173 31.19 49.61 -1.42
N GLU A 174 30.48 49.08 -2.41
CA GLU A 174 30.89 49.07 -3.82
C GLU A 174 29.73 49.44 -4.74
N THR A 175 29.98 50.29 -5.74
CA THR A 175 29.00 50.60 -6.78
C THR A 175 28.98 49.50 -7.84
N VAL A 176 27.79 49.05 -8.22
CA VAL A 176 27.61 47.98 -9.19
C VAL A 176 27.12 48.59 -10.51
N PRO A 177 27.91 48.52 -11.59
CA PRO A 177 27.46 49.00 -12.89
C PRO A 177 26.36 48.09 -13.46
N GLU A 178 25.40 48.70 -14.14
CA GLU A 178 24.42 48.00 -14.95
C GLU A 178 25.13 47.41 -16.19
N PRO A 179 24.90 46.14 -16.51
CA PRO A 179 25.56 45.49 -17.63
C PRO A 179 24.83 45.78 -18.94
N ASP A 180 25.60 46.01 -20.01
CA ASP A 180 25.08 46.23 -21.37
C ASP A 180 24.62 44.94 -22.07
N GLU A 181 24.69 43.79 -21.40
CA GLU A 181 24.40 42.47 -21.99
C GLU A 181 22.91 42.09 -21.84
N PRO A 182 22.28 41.57 -22.90
CA PRO A 182 20.88 41.14 -22.84
C PRO A 182 20.71 39.87 -22.01
N ASP A 183 19.66 39.81 -21.19
CA ASP A 183 19.25 38.62 -20.40
C ASP A 183 18.64 37.55 -21.32
N THR A 184 19.48 36.98 -22.18
CA THR A 184 19.10 35.90 -23.10
C THR A 184 19.80 34.61 -22.72
N PRO A 185 19.10 33.46 -22.81
CA PRO A 185 19.71 32.18 -22.47
C PRO A 185 20.90 31.88 -23.39
N PRO A 186 21.95 31.24 -22.86
CA PRO A 186 23.11 30.82 -23.66
C PRO A 186 22.71 30.02 -24.90
N ARG A 187 23.45 30.17 -26.00
CA ARG A 187 23.13 29.47 -27.27
C ARG A 187 23.13 27.94 -27.11
N TRP A 188 24.03 27.40 -26.29
CA TRP A 188 24.08 25.95 -26.00
C TRP A 188 22.82 25.47 -25.28
N PHE A 189 22.24 26.29 -24.40
CA PHE A 189 21.04 25.95 -23.66
C PHE A 189 19.85 25.78 -24.60
N LYS A 190 19.69 26.70 -25.58
CA LYS A 190 18.67 26.57 -26.64
C LYS A 190 18.81 25.25 -27.41
N GLY A 191 20.04 24.88 -27.78
CA GLY A 191 20.32 23.61 -28.46
C GLY A 191 19.95 22.39 -27.59
N LEU A 192 20.34 22.41 -26.32
CA LEU A 192 20.00 21.35 -25.36
C LEU A 192 18.49 21.23 -25.17
N THR A 193 17.77 22.34 -25.00
CA THR A 193 16.30 22.34 -24.87
C THR A 193 15.64 21.69 -26.07
N TRP A 194 16.11 22.00 -27.30
CA TRP A 194 15.61 21.34 -28.51
C TRP A 194 15.83 19.84 -28.48
N ILE A 195 17.05 19.38 -28.16
CA ILE A 195 17.39 17.96 -28.08
C ILE A 195 16.51 17.24 -27.04
N VAL A 196 16.43 17.79 -25.82
CA VAL A 196 15.65 17.19 -24.72
C VAL A 196 14.17 17.15 -25.08
N THR A 197 13.62 18.23 -25.65
CA THR A 197 12.21 18.27 -26.06
C THR A 197 11.94 17.25 -27.17
N SER A 198 12.82 17.16 -28.17
CA SER A 198 12.70 16.16 -29.24
C SER A 198 12.75 14.73 -28.69
N LEU A 199 13.67 14.43 -27.77
CA LEU A 199 13.75 13.13 -27.12
C LEU A 199 12.52 12.82 -26.26
N ALA A 200 12.01 13.80 -25.50
CA ALA A 200 10.81 13.67 -24.68
C ALA A 200 9.54 13.44 -25.50
N LEU A 201 9.50 13.92 -26.74
CA LEU A 201 8.39 13.68 -27.68
C LEU A 201 8.46 12.32 -28.39
N LEU A 202 9.60 11.60 -28.35
CA LEU A 202 9.72 10.29 -28.98
C LEU A 202 8.75 9.25 -28.37
N PRO A 203 8.67 9.06 -27.03
CA PRO A 203 7.73 8.09 -26.45
C PRO A 203 6.26 8.35 -26.82
N PRO A 204 5.69 9.57 -26.66
CA PRO A 204 4.29 9.80 -27.04
C PRO A 204 4.08 9.65 -28.56
N ALA A 205 5.05 10.04 -29.40
CA ALA A 205 4.97 9.79 -30.85
C ALA A 205 4.98 8.28 -31.18
N MET A 206 5.81 7.49 -30.49
CA MET A 206 5.84 6.04 -30.62
C MET A 206 4.53 5.40 -30.16
N ILE A 207 3.94 5.88 -29.05
CA ILE A 207 2.63 5.41 -28.57
C ILE A 207 1.53 5.74 -29.58
N ALA A 208 1.51 6.98 -30.10
CA ALA A 208 0.55 7.39 -31.12
C ALA A 208 0.68 6.52 -32.37
N LYS A 209 1.90 6.31 -32.88
CA LYS A 209 2.16 5.39 -34.00
C LYS A 209 1.65 3.98 -33.67
N ALA A 210 2.01 3.43 -32.52
CA ALA A 210 1.62 2.09 -32.11
C ALA A 210 0.09 1.92 -31.94
N ARG A 211 -0.64 3.00 -31.65
CA ARG A 211 -2.11 2.99 -31.58
C ARG A 211 -2.78 2.87 -32.95
N PHE A 212 -2.13 3.38 -34.01
CA PHE A 212 -2.67 3.42 -35.37
C PHE A 212 -1.96 2.47 -36.34
N SER A 213 -0.99 1.67 -35.88
CA SER A 213 -0.26 0.71 -36.70
C SER A 213 -0.41 -0.71 -36.17
N GLU A 214 -0.68 -1.65 -37.06
CA GLU A 214 -0.60 -3.08 -36.77
C GLU A 214 0.84 -3.56 -36.89
N MET A 215 1.35 -4.28 -35.89
CA MET A 215 2.67 -4.92 -35.96
C MET A 215 2.49 -6.42 -36.20
N GLN A 216 3.10 -6.91 -37.29
CA GLN A 216 3.10 -8.34 -37.64
C GLN A 216 4.14 -9.15 -36.85
N HIS A 217 5.03 -8.48 -36.12
CA HIS A 217 6.01 -9.12 -35.25
C HIS A 217 5.66 -8.88 -33.77
N PRO A 218 5.90 -9.88 -32.90
CA PRO A 218 5.65 -9.73 -31.47
C PRO A 218 6.45 -8.56 -30.90
N ARG A 219 5.81 -7.79 -30.01
CA ARG A 219 6.40 -6.63 -29.35
C ARG A 219 7.63 -7.03 -28.54
N VAL A 220 8.65 -6.17 -28.52
CA VAL A 220 9.82 -6.34 -27.66
C VAL A 220 9.36 -6.24 -26.20
N HIS A 221 9.37 -7.38 -25.51
CA HIS A 221 8.90 -7.49 -24.12
C HIS A 221 10.07 -7.30 -23.15
N LEU A 222 10.39 -6.04 -22.81
CA LEU A 222 11.53 -5.66 -21.95
C LEU A 222 11.39 -6.21 -20.53
N VAL A 223 10.21 -6.04 -19.91
CA VAL A 223 9.91 -6.51 -18.56
C VAL A 223 9.03 -7.75 -18.68
N LYS A 224 9.56 -8.93 -18.35
CA LYS A 224 8.87 -10.21 -18.55
C LYS A 224 7.90 -10.60 -17.42
N ASN A 225 7.78 -9.77 -16.37
CA ASN A 225 6.86 -9.84 -15.21
C ASN A 225 6.05 -11.14 -15.05
N MET A 226 6.72 -12.28 -14.86
CA MET A 226 6.07 -13.60 -14.73
C MET A 226 5.17 -14.03 -15.90
N ASP A 227 5.09 -13.26 -16.99
CA ASP A 227 4.38 -13.58 -18.23
C ASP A 227 5.02 -14.79 -18.93
N PHE A 228 6.34 -14.92 -18.81
CA PHE A 228 7.12 -16.02 -19.36
C PHE A 228 7.86 -16.77 -18.26
N GLN A 229 7.21 -17.79 -17.72
CA GLN A 229 7.81 -18.72 -16.75
C GLN A 229 8.28 -20.00 -17.42
N LYS A 230 9.42 -20.53 -16.96
CA LYS A 230 9.83 -21.90 -17.29
C LYS A 230 8.83 -22.85 -16.64
N LYS A 231 8.01 -23.51 -17.45
CA LYS A 231 7.05 -24.54 -17.03
C LYS A 231 7.15 -25.73 -17.96
N PHE A 232 6.99 -26.92 -17.41
CA PHE A 232 6.74 -28.12 -18.20
C PHE A 232 5.26 -28.13 -18.59
N LYS A 233 4.96 -28.34 -19.87
CA LYS A 233 3.59 -28.48 -20.38
C LYS A 233 3.11 -29.93 -20.20
N ALA A 234 1.81 -30.13 -20.35
CA ALA A 234 1.24 -31.47 -20.43
C ALA A 234 1.97 -32.27 -21.53
N GLN A 235 2.24 -33.54 -21.23
CA GLN A 235 2.94 -34.48 -22.13
C GLN A 235 4.39 -34.11 -22.49
N GLN A 236 5.04 -33.23 -21.72
CA GLN A 236 6.48 -33.00 -21.83
C GLN A 236 7.29 -33.90 -20.90
N ALA A 237 8.53 -34.18 -21.29
CA ALA A 237 9.50 -34.83 -20.42
C ALA A 237 9.95 -33.86 -19.32
N SER A 238 10.06 -34.36 -18.09
CA SER A 238 10.58 -33.61 -16.94
C SER A 238 11.70 -34.41 -16.28
N PRO A 239 12.89 -33.80 -16.06
CA PRO A 239 13.98 -34.44 -15.33
C PRO A 239 13.73 -34.47 -13.82
N LEU A 240 12.66 -33.84 -13.32
CA LEU A 240 12.37 -33.74 -11.89
C LEU A 240 11.90 -35.07 -11.28
N PHE A 241 11.24 -35.93 -12.07
CA PHE A 241 10.66 -37.19 -11.61
C PHE A 241 11.34 -38.38 -12.30
N ALA A 242 11.54 -39.47 -11.56
CA ALA A 242 12.25 -40.66 -12.03
C ALA A 242 11.60 -41.34 -13.26
N ASP A 243 10.29 -41.19 -13.43
CA ASP A 243 9.54 -41.71 -14.57
C ASP A 243 9.56 -40.77 -15.80
N GLY A 244 10.25 -39.63 -15.70
CA GLY A 244 10.41 -38.65 -16.77
C GLY A 244 9.13 -37.89 -17.14
N ARG A 245 8.01 -38.12 -16.44
CA ARG A 245 6.72 -37.51 -16.80
C ARG A 245 6.56 -36.15 -16.11
N ALA A 246 6.29 -35.09 -16.87
CA ALA A 246 5.87 -33.82 -16.28
C ALA A 246 4.50 -33.91 -15.59
N MET A 247 3.59 -34.72 -16.16
CA MET A 247 2.28 -35.01 -15.55
C MET A 247 2.40 -36.19 -14.61
N ARG A 248 2.04 -35.99 -13.33
CA ARG A 248 1.95 -37.09 -12.38
C ARG A 248 0.72 -37.95 -12.70
N PRO A 249 0.81 -39.29 -12.57
CA PRO A 249 -0.38 -40.14 -12.61
C PRO A 249 -1.31 -39.76 -11.45
N ASP A 250 -2.61 -39.94 -11.67
CA ASP A 250 -3.59 -39.73 -10.62
C ASP A 250 -3.30 -40.68 -9.44
N PRO A 251 -3.44 -40.22 -8.18
CA PRO A 251 -3.36 -41.10 -7.03
C PRO A 251 -4.32 -42.28 -7.15
N ALA A 252 -3.92 -43.44 -6.64
CA ALA A 252 -4.77 -44.63 -6.64
C ALA A 252 -6.10 -44.34 -5.92
N GLY A 253 -7.21 -44.69 -6.57
CA GLY A 253 -8.57 -44.43 -6.05
C GLY A 253 -9.12 -43.04 -6.38
N THR A 254 -8.46 -42.26 -7.25
CA THR A 254 -9.04 -41.03 -7.82
C THR A 254 -10.31 -41.37 -8.60
N VAL A 255 -11.40 -40.65 -8.29
CA VAL A 255 -12.69 -40.73 -9.01
C VAL A 255 -12.86 -39.42 -9.78
N ALA A 256 -13.34 -39.49 -11.03
CA ALA A 256 -13.54 -38.29 -11.84
C ALA A 256 -14.58 -37.36 -11.19
N ARG A 257 -14.40 -36.05 -11.37
CA ARG A 257 -15.35 -35.05 -10.86
C ARG A 257 -16.69 -35.23 -11.60
N GLY A 258 -17.68 -35.78 -10.92
CA GLY A 258 -19.01 -36.09 -11.46
C GLY A 258 -19.42 -37.56 -11.33
N ASP A 259 -18.44 -38.46 -11.14
CA ASP A 259 -18.68 -39.93 -11.07
C ASP A 259 -18.92 -40.43 -9.64
N LEU A 260 -18.79 -39.57 -8.62
CA LEU A 260 -19.30 -39.87 -7.29
C LEU A 260 -20.82 -39.75 -7.34
N ASP A 261 -21.54 -40.88 -7.29
CA ASP A 261 -22.99 -40.88 -7.15
C ASP A 261 -23.38 -40.06 -5.90
N PRO A 262 -23.93 -38.84 -6.09
CA PRO A 262 -24.23 -37.93 -4.99
C PRO A 262 -25.44 -38.39 -4.18
N THR A 263 -26.16 -39.42 -4.66
CA THR A 263 -27.31 -40.04 -4.01
C THR A 263 -26.95 -41.30 -3.24
N SER A 264 -25.76 -41.86 -3.48
CA SER A 264 -25.28 -43.06 -2.79
C SER A 264 -25.25 -42.91 -1.27
N THR A 265 -25.44 -44.02 -0.56
CA THR A 265 -25.32 -44.06 0.90
C THR A 265 -23.95 -43.62 1.37
N LEU A 266 -22.90 -43.94 0.61
CA LEU A 266 -21.54 -43.47 0.89
C LEU A 266 -21.44 -41.94 0.90
N ALA A 267 -22.13 -41.25 -0.02
CA ALA A 267 -22.08 -39.80 -0.15
C ALA A 267 -23.03 -39.06 0.81
N THR A 268 -24.18 -39.66 1.14
CA THR A 268 -25.28 -38.97 1.83
C THR A 268 -25.50 -39.38 3.29
N GLY A 269 -25.06 -40.57 3.69
CA GLY A 269 -25.44 -41.15 4.99
C GLY A 269 -26.85 -41.76 5.00
N ARG A 270 -27.54 -41.80 3.85
CA ARG A 270 -28.93 -42.26 3.75
C ARG A 270 -29.06 -43.46 2.82
N ASN A 271 -29.99 -44.35 3.15
CA ASN A 271 -30.41 -45.42 2.26
C ASN A 271 -31.27 -44.85 1.11
N PRO A 272 -31.47 -45.59 0.01
CA PRO A 272 -32.31 -45.15 -1.11
C PRO A 272 -33.76 -44.77 -0.72
N ASP A 273 -34.29 -45.33 0.36
CA ASP A 273 -35.61 -45.02 0.92
C ASP A 273 -35.65 -43.72 1.77
N GLY A 274 -34.51 -43.03 1.91
CA GLY A 274 -34.36 -41.80 2.68
C GLY A 274 -34.09 -42.00 4.18
N SER A 275 -34.17 -43.23 4.69
CA SER A 275 -33.80 -43.57 6.07
C SER A 275 -32.30 -43.40 6.30
N TYR A 276 -31.89 -43.13 7.55
CA TYR A 276 -30.46 -43.09 7.87
C TYR A 276 -29.89 -44.50 7.83
N ALA A 277 -28.73 -44.65 7.19
CA ALA A 277 -28.06 -45.94 7.15
C ALA A 277 -27.63 -46.38 8.56
N THR A 278 -28.06 -47.59 8.92
CA THR A 278 -27.72 -48.27 10.18
C THR A 278 -26.44 -49.09 10.06
N ALA A 279 -26.05 -49.46 8.84
CA ALA A 279 -24.81 -50.17 8.53
C ALA A 279 -23.78 -49.26 7.86
N TYR A 280 -22.50 -49.62 7.99
CA TYR A 280 -21.41 -48.92 7.32
C TYR A 280 -21.31 -49.35 5.84
N PRO A 281 -21.28 -48.41 4.87
CA PRO A 281 -21.11 -48.73 3.45
C PRO A 281 -19.65 -49.04 3.07
N LEU A 282 -18.83 -49.41 4.05
CA LEU A 282 -17.39 -49.66 3.95
C LEU A 282 -17.04 -50.92 4.74
N ALA A 283 -15.99 -51.63 4.33
CA ALA A 283 -15.44 -52.72 5.14
C ALA A 283 -14.98 -52.17 6.50
N VAL A 284 -15.51 -52.75 7.58
CA VAL A 284 -15.16 -52.38 8.95
C VAL A 284 -13.93 -53.20 9.35
N ASP A 285 -12.78 -52.53 9.41
CA ASP A 285 -11.49 -53.12 9.81
C ASP A 285 -10.69 -52.15 10.69
N GLN A 286 -9.58 -52.63 11.24
CA GLN A 286 -8.70 -51.84 12.11
C GLN A 286 -8.14 -50.59 11.40
N ALA A 287 -7.89 -50.69 10.09
CA ALA A 287 -7.35 -49.58 9.31
C ALA A 287 -8.38 -48.44 9.20
N LEU A 288 -9.67 -48.77 9.05
CA LEU A 288 -10.74 -47.78 9.01
C LEU A 288 -10.96 -47.11 10.38
N ILE A 289 -10.86 -47.87 11.48
CA ILE A 289 -10.92 -47.31 12.85
C ILE A 289 -9.75 -46.35 13.08
N GLU A 290 -8.54 -46.75 12.75
CA GLU A 290 -7.32 -45.93 12.92
C GLU A 290 -7.38 -44.67 12.06
N ARG A 291 -7.90 -44.79 10.82
CA ARG A 291 -8.18 -43.63 9.98
C ARG A 291 -9.21 -42.72 10.61
N GLY A 292 -10.26 -43.27 11.21
CA GLY A 292 -11.28 -42.51 11.94
C GLY A 292 -10.68 -41.73 13.11
N ARG A 293 -9.83 -42.37 13.90
CA ARG A 293 -9.08 -41.76 15.03
C ARG A 293 -8.25 -40.57 14.56
N GLU A 294 -7.46 -40.75 13.51
CA GLU A 294 -6.62 -39.71 12.92
C GLU A 294 -7.45 -38.50 12.47
N ARG A 295 -8.55 -38.75 11.76
CA ARG A 295 -9.42 -37.68 11.24
C ARG A 295 -10.19 -36.99 12.37
N PHE A 296 -10.64 -37.73 13.38
CA PHE A 296 -11.28 -37.18 14.58
C PHE A 296 -10.32 -36.25 15.34
N ALA A 297 -9.07 -36.66 15.54
CA ALA A 297 -8.06 -35.83 16.20
C ALA A 297 -7.80 -34.49 15.49
N ILE A 298 -7.83 -34.49 14.15
CA ILE A 298 -7.60 -33.29 13.33
C ILE A 298 -8.81 -32.34 13.35
N TYR A 299 -10.02 -32.87 13.16
CA TYR A 299 -11.18 -32.04 12.87
C TYR A 299 -12.17 -31.89 14.04
N CYS A 300 -12.26 -32.87 14.93
CA CYS A 300 -13.31 -32.96 15.94
C CYS A 300 -12.80 -32.68 17.35
N ALA A 301 -11.61 -33.20 17.71
CA ALA A 301 -11.07 -33.12 19.07
C ALA A 301 -10.82 -31.68 19.55
N THR A 302 -10.57 -30.76 18.62
CA THR A 302 -10.41 -29.32 18.92
C THR A 302 -11.62 -28.75 19.66
N CYS A 303 -12.84 -29.23 19.36
CA CYS A 303 -14.07 -28.81 20.03
C CYS A 303 -14.56 -29.86 21.04
N HIS A 304 -14.50 -31.15 20.67
CA HIS A 304 -15.09 -32.23 21.46
C HIS A 304 -14.14 -32.90 22.45
N GLY A 305 -12.85 -32.53 22.48
CA GLY A 305 -11.83 -33.23 23.29
C GLY A 305 -11.34 -34.50 22.61
N LEU A 306 -10.17 -35.00 23.03
CA LEU A 306 -9.62 -36.26 22.50
C LEU A 306 -10.44 -37.48 22.98
N ASP A 307 -11.07 -37.36 24.14
CA ASP A 307 -12.00 -38.33 24.74
C ASP A 307 -13.46 -38.14 24.26
N GLY A 308 -13.74 -37.08 23.49
CA GLY A 308 -15.05 -36.85 22.88
C GLY A 308 -16.11 -36.27 23.82
N ARG A 309 -15.76 -35.89 25.06
CA ARG A 309 -16.71 -35.45 26.10
C ARG A 309 -17.17 -33.99 26.00
N GLY A 310 -16.69 -33.25 25.02
CA GLY A 310 -17.06 -31.83 24.83
C GLY A 310 -16.27 -30.85 25.69
N ASP A 311 -15.23 -31.30 26.39
CA ASP A 311 -14.49 -30.50 27.39
C ASP A 311 -13.12 -30.01 26.89
N SER A 312 -12.94 -29.91 25.57
CA SER A 312 -11.72 -29.41 24.94
C SER A 312 -11.25 -28.08 25.51
N MET A 313 -9.96 -27.76 25.33
CA MET A 313 -9.43 -26.45 25.72
C MET A 313 -10.16 -25.28 25.05
N VAL A 314 -10.71 -25.48 23.86
CA VAL A 314 -11.57 -24.47 23.19
C VAL A 314 -12.89 -24.33 23.94
N ALA A 315 -13.57 -25.44 24.26
CA ALA A 315 -14.81 -25.42 25.02
C ALA A 315 -14.64 -24.79 26.41
N ARG A 316 -13.60 -25.18 27.16
CA ARG A 316 -13.29 -24.60 28.48
C ARG A 316 -13.04 -23.10 28.41
N ARG A 317 -12.23 -22.64 27.45
CA ARG A 317 -11.95 -21.20 27.28
C ARG A 317 -13.16 -20.40 26.82
N ALA A 318 -14.02 -21.00 25.99
CA ALA A 318 -15.25 -20.36 25.53
C ALA A 318 -16.26 -20.21 26.67
N LEU A 319 -16.39 -21.22 27.54
CA LEU A 319 -17.21 -21.16 28.75
C LEU A 319 -16.74 -20.08 29.73
N LEU A 320 -15.43 -19.94 29.94
CA LEU A 320 -14.87 -18.89 30.81
C LEU A 320 -15.17 -17.46 30.32
N ARG A 321 -15.47 -17.30 29.02
CA ARG A 321 -15.77 -16.00 28.41
C ARG A 321 -17.27 -15.78 28.18
N GLN A 322 -18.11 -16.76 28.54
CA GLN A 322 -19.54 -16.69 28.31
C GLN A 322 -20.15 -15.47 29.02
N GLY A 323 -20.93 -14.67 28.30
CA GLY A 323 -21.54 -13.45 28.81
C GLY A 323 -20.65 -12.20 28.78
N GLN A 324 -19.35 -12.32 28.48
CA GLN A 324 -18.48 -11.17 28.22
C GLN A 324 -18.64 -10.72 26.76
N GLN A 325 -18.75 -9.41 26.52
CA GLN A 325 -18.86 -8.82 25.17
C GLN A 325 -19.99 -9.41 24.28
N GLY A 326 -21.08 -9.90 24.88
CA GLY A 326 -22.21 -10.45 24.13
C GLY A 326 -21.93 -11.80 23.44
N THR A 327 -20.84 -12.50 23.78
CA THR A 327 -20.57 -13.82 23.20
C THR A 327 -21.48 -14.88 23.83
N ASN A 328 -22.33 -15.50 22.99
CA ASN A 328 -23.14 -16.65 23.37
C ASN A 328 -22.48 -17.93 22.81
N TRP A 329 -22.02 -18.81 23.69
CA TRP A 329 -21.38 -20.07 23.32
C TRP A 329 -22.26 -21.25 23.73
N VAL A 330 -22.48 -22.18 22.81
CA VAL A 330 -23.16 -23.45 23.07
C VAL A 330 -22.09 -24.52 23.29
N PRO A 331 -22.03 -25.19 24.46
CA PRO A 331 -21.08 -26.26 24.70
C PRO A 331 -21.17 -27.35 23.63
N PRO A 332 -20.04 -27.86 23.12
CA PRO A 332 -20.05 -29.06 22.29
C PRO A 332 -20.69 -30.23 23.04
N ALA A 333 -21.46 -31.05 22.32
CA ALA A 333 -22.07 -32.24 22.91
C ALA A 333 -21.00 -33.28 23.30
N ASP A 334 -21.29 -34.05 24.35
CA ASP A 334 -20.60 -35.30 24.66
C ASP A 334 -20.94 -36.34 23.58
N LEU A 335 -19.94 -36.72 22.81
CA LEU A 335 -20.05 -37.68 21.72
C LEU A 335 -20.05 -39.14 22.19
N THR A 336 -19.69 -39.38 23.45
CA THR A 336 -19.72 -40.71 24.08
C THR A 336 -21.04 -40.98 24.82
N GLY A 337 -21.87 -39.95 25.01
CA GLY A 337 -23.15 -40.05 25.70
C GLY A 337 -24.25 -40.79 24.91
N GLU A 338 -25.24 -41.28 25.65
CA GLU A 338 -26.34 -42.12 25.12
C GLU A 338 -27.12 -41.45 23.97
N ALA A 339 -27.28 -40.11 24.02
CA ALA A 339 -27.99 -39.36 22.99
C ALA A 339 -27.31 -39.40 21.61
N VAL A 340 -25.98 -39.60 21.57
CA VAL A 340 -25.22 -39.80 20.33
C VAL A 340 -25.13 -41.29 20.00
N ALA A 341 -24.96 -42.14 21.00
CA ALA A 341 -24.93 -43.60 20.85
C ALA A 341 -26.20 -44.18 20.21
N ALA A 342 -27.37 -43.64 20.55
CA ALA A 342 -28.65 -44.08 19.98
C ALA A 342 -28.87 -43.67 18.51
N GLN A 343 -27.95 -42.90 17.91
CA GLN A 343 -28.10 -42.43 16.53
C GLN A 343 -27.52 -43.44 15.54
N PRO A 344 -28.19 -43.70 14.42
CA PRO A 344 -27.61 -44.52 13.35
C PRO A 344 -26.35 -43.82 12.78
N PRO A 345 -25.32 -44.56 12.33
CA PRO A 345 -24.07 -43.99 11.85
C PRO A 345 -24.26 -43.06 10.64
N GLY A 346 -25.30 -43.28 9.83
CA GLY A 346 -25.69 -42.36 8.76
C GLY A 346 -26.11 -40.96 9.25
N ARG A 347 -26.70 -40.85 10.46
CA ARG A 347 -27.07 -39.57 11.07
C ARG A 347 -25.85 -38.84 11.64
N ILE A 348 -24.89 -39.59 12.20
CA ILE A 348 -23.60 -39.05 12.64
C ILE A 348 -22.84 -38.52 11.41
N PHE A 349 -22.79 -39.29 10.32
CA PHE A 349 -22.23 -38.87 9.04
C PHE A 349 -22.86 -37.56 8.55
N GLU A 350 -24.20 -37.45 8.55
CA GLU A 350 -24.89 -36.23 8.10
C GLU A 350 -24.55 -35.03 8.97
N THR A 351 -24.48 -35.23 10.29
CA THR A 351 -24.08 -34.18 11.25
C THR A 351 -22.67 -33.65 10.97
N ILE A 352 -21.71 -34.54 10.71
CA ILE A 352 -20.35 -34.11 10.31
C ILE A 352 -20.39 -33.36 8.97
N SER A 353 -21.25 -33.80 8.05
CA SER A 353 -21.32 -33.26 6.69
C SER A 353 -21.94 -31.86 6.62
N ARG A 354 -23.05 -31.67 7.33
CA ARG A 354 -23.92 -30.49 7.24
C ARG A 354 -23.85 -29.58 8.46
N GLY A 355 -23.28 -30.07 9.56
CA GLY A 355 -23.32 -29.40 10.85
C GLY A 355 -24.65 -29.61 11.56
N ARG A 356 -24.73 -29.12 12.80
CA ARG A 356 -25.97 -29.12 13.60
C ARG A 356 -25.91 -27.99 14.62
N ASN A 357 -26.98 -27.20 14.71
CA ASN A 357 -27.04 -26.02 15.57
C ASN A 357 -25.87 -25.06 15.27
N THR A 358 -24.98 -24.83 16.24
CA THR A 358 -23.79 -23.99 16.12
C THR A 358 -22.57 -24.73 15.58
N MET A 359 -22.63 -26.06 15.42
CA MET A 359 -21.54 -26.84 14.83
C MET A 359 -21.55 -26.67 13.30
N PRO A 360 -20.44 -26.23 12.67
CA PRO A 360 -20.36 -26.09 11.22
C PRO A 360 -20.30 -27.45 10.51
N GLY A 361 -20.70 -27.47 9.23
CA GLY A 361 -20.52 -28.64 8.37
C GLY A 361 -19.10 -28.75 7.81
N TYR A 362 -18.60 -29.98 7.71
CA TYR A 362 -17.23 -30.29 7.27
C TYR A 362 -17.17 -31.04 5.93
N SER A 363 -18.23 -30.99 5.12
CA SER A 363 -18.29 -31.73 3.84
C SER A 363 -17.20 -31.34 2.83
N GLN A 364 -16.67 -30.12 2.90
CA GLN A 364 -15.59 -29.63 2.02
C GLN A 364 -14.21 -30.08 2.50
N GLN A 365 -14.04 -30.28 3.81
CA GLN A 365 -12.77 -30.57 4.46
C GLN A 365 -12.57 -32.08 4.67
N ILE A 366 -13.66 -32.83 4.90
CA ILE A 366 -13.63 -34.26 5.22
C ILE A 366 -14.37 -35.03 4.12
N ARG A 367 -13.63 -35.91 3.43
CA ARG A 367 -14.16 -36.77 2.35
C ARG A 367 -15.21 -37.73 2.90
N PRO A 368 -16.18 -38.21 2.10
CA PRO A 368 -17.24 -39.11 2.57
C PRO A 368 -16.71 -40.35 3.31
N ARG A 369 -15.70 -41.04 2.75
CA ARG A 369 -15.08 -42.21 3.39
C ARG A 369 -14.50 -41.87 4.78
N ASP A 370 -13.88 -40.70 4.92
CA ASP A 370 -13.28 -40.23 6.17
C ASP A 370 -14.37 -39.85 7.22
N ARG A 371 -15.52 -39.34 6.79
CA ARG A 371 -16.67 -39.09 7.71
C ARG A 371 -17.26 -40.39 8.25
N TRP A 372 -17.36 -41.42 7.42
CA TRP A 372 -17.77 -42.77 7.86
C TRP A 372 -16.75 -43.39 8.81
N ALA A 373 -15.45 -43.20 8.54
CA ALA A 373 -14.38 -43.62 9.45
C ALA A 373 -14.49 -42.94 10.82
N ILE A 374 -14.77 -41.63 10.86
CA ILE A 374 -15.01 -40.91 12.12
C ILE A 374 -16.23 -41.48 12.85
N ALA A 375 -17.35 -41.71 12.15
CA ALA A 375 -18.54 -42.29 12.76
C ALA A 375 -18.27 -43.68 13.38
N LEU A 376 -17.47 -44.51 12.71
CA LEU A 376 -17.02 -45.79 13.24
C LEU A 376 -16.10 -45.63 14.46
N TYR A 377 -15.16 -44.70 14.40
CA TYR A 377 -14.25 -44.43 15.52
C TYR A 377 -15.00 -43.94 16.76
N LEU A 378 -16.09 -43.18 16.61
CA LEU A 378 -16.92 -42.76 17.76
C LEU A 378 -17.53 -43.94 18.51
N GLU A 379 -17.89 -45.02 17.80
CA GLU A 379 -18.37 -46.24 18.45
C GLU A 379 -17.25 -46.92 19.25
N ALA A 380 -16.04 -47.01 18.70
CA ALA A 380 -14.87 -47.53 19.41
C ALA A 380 -14.49 -46.65 20.62
N LEU A 381 -14.52 -45.33 20.46
CA LEU A 381 -14.23 -44.36 21.52
C LEU A 381 -15.24 -44.47 22.67
N ARG A 382 -16.52 -44.62 22.36
CA ARG A 382 -17.59 -44.85 23.34
C ARG A 382 -17.35 -46.13 24.14
N GLN A 383 -17.05 -47.23 23.46
CA GLN A 383 -16.77 -48.51 24.12
C GLN A 383 -15.53 -48.42 25.03
N ALA A 384 -14.47 -47.74 24.57
CA ALA A 384 -13.29 -47.48 25.38
C ALA A 384 -13.63 -46.65 26.64
N GLN A 385 -14.45 -45.61 26.50
CA GLN A 385 -14.84 -44.76 27.61
C GLN A 385 -15.76 -45.48 28.60
N ALA A 386 -16.71 -46.27 28.13
CA ALA A 386 -17.56 -47.12 28.96
C ALA A 386 -16.75 -48.14 29.79
N GLY A 387 -15.66 -48.68 29.21
CA GLY A 387 -14.74 -49.56 29.93
C GLY A 387 -13.93 -48.84 31.03
N LEU A 388 -13.62 -47.55 30.84
CA LEU A 388 -12.95 -46.73 31.86
C LEU A 388 -13.91 -46.25 32.97
N ASP A 389 -15.18 -46.07 32.64
CA ASP A 389 -16.21 -45.59 33.58
C ASP A 389 -16.87 -46.73 34.38
N ALA A 390 -16.59 -47.99 34.04
CA ALA A 390 -17.04 -49.15 34.80
C ALA A 390 -16.39 -49.18 36.20
N PRO A 391 -17.15 -49.43 37.28
CA PRO A 391 -16.58 -49.53 38.62
C PRO A 391 -15.53 -50.65 38.63
N GLY A 392 -14.29 -50.29 38.98
CA GLY A 392 -13.16 -51.22 39.01
C GLY A 392 -13.50 -52.44 39.86
N ASP A 393 -13.24 -53.63 39.29
CA ASP A 393 -13.37 -54.91 39.98
C ASP A 393 -12.53 -54.87 41.27
N LYS A 394 -13.18 -55.01 42.42
CA LYS A 394 -12.54 -54.91 43.73
C LYS A 394 -11.71 -56.15 44.08
N ASP A 395 -11.69 -57.16 43.22
CA ASP A 395 -11.09 -58.46 43.55
C ASP A 395 -9.58 -58.56 43.32
N ASN A 396 -8.90 -57.53 42.80
CA ASN A 396 -7.44 -57.54 42.62
C ASN A 396 -6.63 -56.80 43.70
N GLN A 397 -7.21 -56.52 44.88
CA GLN A 397 -6.46 -55.94 46.01
C GLN A 397 -5.86 -56.97 46.99
N GLU A 398 -6.11 -58.28 46.83
CA GLU A 398 -5.57 -59.30 47.75
C GLU A 398 -4.24 -59.97 47.31
N GLU A 399 -3.76 -59.78 46.08
CA GLU A 399 -2.48 -60.39 45.63
C GLU A 399 -1.25 -59.47 45.77
N ALA A 400 -1.42 -58.21 46.19
CA ALA A 400 -0.29 -57.31 46.48
C ALA A 400 0.09 -57.30 47.98
N GLY A 401 -0.22 -58.38 48.71
CA GLY A 401 -0.09 -58.47 50.16
C GLY A 401 0.43 -59.81 50.69
N ARG A 402 1.24 -60.55 49.92
CA ARG A 402 2.04 -61.69 50.41
C ARG A 402 3.45 -61.71 49.83
#